data_AF-A0A954ZRG0-F1
#
_entry.id   AF-A0A954ZRG0-F1
#
_cell.length_a   1.000
_cell.length_b   1.000
_cell.length_c   1.000
_cell.angle_alpha   90.00
_cell.angle_beta   90.00
_cell.angle_gamma   90.00
#
_symmetry.space_group_name_H-M   'P 1'
#
loop_
_entity.id
_entity.type
_entity.pdbx_description
1 polymer ?
#
loop_
_entity_poly.entity_id
_entity_poly.type
_entity_poly.pdbx_seq_one_letter_code
_entity_poly.pdbx_strand_id
1 'polypeptide(L)'
;MARSTLRELPPELVAVQAQMEQHARDYGLDFFPTIFEVVDVEQLNAIAAYGGFPTRYPHWRFGMEYERLAKGYAYGLQKIYELVINNDPCYAYLQMGNMIVDQKLVMAHVYGHCDFFKNNMWF
;
A
#
# COMPACT_ATOMS: atom_id res chain seq x y z
N MET A 1 -13.78 0.93 -19.59
CA MET A 1 -12.64 0.41 -18.81
C MET A 1 -11.84 1.60 -18.32
N ALA A 2 -11.93 1.92 -17.02
CA ALA A 2 -11.11 2.99 -16.45
C ALA A 2 -9.65 2.52 -16.53
N ARG A 3 -8.80 3.24 -17.29
CA ARG A 3 -7.36 3.04 -17.20
C ARG A 3 -6.96 3.35 -15.76
N SER A 4 -6.30 2.40 -15.08
CA SER A 4 -5.64 2.69 -13.81
C SER A 4 -4.73 3.89 -14.03
N THR A 5 -4.96 4.98 -13.31
CA THR A 5 -4.11 6.18 -13.35
C THR A 5 -2.85 6.03 -12.50
N LEU A 6 -2.59 4.81 -12.03
CA LEU A 6 -1.55 4.48 -11.05
C LEU A 6 -0.33 3.92 -11.79
N ARG A 7 0.87 4.34 -11.38
CA ARG A 7 2.11 4.05 -12.09
C ARG A 7 2.48 2.57 -11.93
N GLU A 8 2.93 1.97 -13.03
CA GLU A 8 3.54 0.64 -13.02
C GLU A 8 4.78 0.63 -12.11
N LEU A 9 5.03 -0.53 -11.47
CA LEU A 9 6.20 -0.73 -10.61
C LEU A 9 7.50 -0.50 -11.40
N PRO A 10 8.42 0.33 -10.87
CA PRO A 10 9.78 0.42 -11.40
C PRO A 10 10.45 -0.96 -11.49
N PRO A 11 11.28 -1.22 -12.51
CA PRO A 11 11.92 -2.53 -12.70
C PRO A 11 12.72 -3.03 -11.48
N GLU A 12 13.32 -2.10 -10.73
CA GLU A 12 14.03 -2.42 -9.48
C GLU A 12 13.09 -2.99 -8.41
N LEU A 13 11.88 -2.45 -8.29
CA LEU A 13 10.89 -2.93 -7.32
C LEU A 13 10.24 -4.22 -7.77
N VAL A 14 10.14 -4.48 -9.08
CA VAL A 14 9.73 -5.79 -9.61
C VAL A 14 10.72 -6.88 -9.19
N ALA A 15 12.03 -6.60 -9.26
CA ALA A 15 13.04 -7.55 -8.79
C ALA A 15 12.94 -7.78 -7.27
N VAL A 16 12.69 -6.72 -6.51
CA VAL A 16 12.45 -6.83 -5.06
C VAL A 16 11.19 -7.63 -4.76
N GLN A 17 10.09 -7.40 -5.49
CA GLN A 17 8.84 -8.14 -5.34
C GLN A 17 9.08 -9.64 -5.49
N ALA A 18 9.74 -10.04 -6.57
CA ALA A 18 10.03 -11.45 -6.85
C ALA A 18 10.90 -12.08 -5.73
N GLN A 19 11.90 -11.35 -5.22
CA GLN A 19 12.73 -11.81 -4.11
C GLN A 19 11.93 -11.98 -2.82
N MET A 20 11.12 -10.98 -2.46
CA MET A 20 10.34 -11.01 -1.21
C MET A 20 9.23 -12.06 -1.28
N GLU A 21 8.60 -12.24 -2.45
CA GLU A 21 7.63 -13.29 -2.68
C GLU A 21 8.25 -14.69 -2.50
N GLN A 22 9.44 -14.90 -3.07
CA GLN A 22 10.15 -16.17 -2.92
C GLN A 22 10.45 -16.44 -1.45
N HIS A 23 11.01 -15.46 -0.73
CA HIS A 23 11.27 -15.62 0.70
C HIS A 23 10.00 -15.91 1.49
N ALA A 24 8.90 -15.19 1.23
CA ALA A 24 7.64 -15.42 1.91
C ALA A 24 7.15 -16.87 1.73
N ARG A 25 7.28 -17.41 0.51
CA ARG A 25 6.96 -18.82 0.20
C ARG A 25 7.93 -19.80 0.87
N ASP A 26 9.22 -19.49 0.91
CA ASP A 26 10.24 -20.31 1.58
C ASP A 26 9.99 -20.41 3.10
N TYR A 27 9.45 -19.35 3.70
CA TYR A 27 9.00 -19.34 5.10
C TYR A 27 7.65 -20.02 5.32
N GLY A 28 6.98 -20.49 4.26
CA GLY A 28 5.70 -21.21 4.34
C GLY A 28 4.47 -20.33 4.48
N LEU A 29 4.55 -19.04 4.13
CA LEU A 29 3.40 -18.13 4.16
C LEU A 29 2.44 -18.43 3.01
N ASP A 30 1.14 -18.37 3.30
CA ASP A 30 0.05 -18.49 2.34
C ASP A 30 -0.71 -17.17 2.23
N PHE A 31 -0.48 -16.44 1.13
CA PHE A 31 -1.05 -15.11 0.87
C PHE A 31 -1.82 -15.07 -0.46
N PHE A 32 -2.69 -14.07 -0.63
CA PHE A 32 -3.37 -13.79 -1.89
C PHE A 32 -2.40 -13.20 -2.93
N PRO A 33 -2.74 -13.25 -4.24
CA PRO A 33 -1.98 -12.51 -5.24
C PRO A 33 -1.87 -11.04 -4.83
N THR A 34 -0.63 -10.55 -4.66
CA THR A 34 -0.35 -9.21 -4.15
C THR A 34 0.08 -8.29 -5.29
N ILE A 35 -0.64 -7.20 -5.47
CA ILE A 35 -0.40 -6.17 -6.49
C ILE A 35 0.15 -4.95 -5.79
N PHE A 36 1.40 -4.59 -6.11
CA PHE A 36 2.02 -3.37 -5.62
C PHE A 36 1.86 -2.25 -6.63
N GLU A 37 1.59 -1.04 -6.15
CA GLU A 37 1.49 0.16 -6.97
C GLU A 37 2.25 1.30 -6.32
N VAL A 38 2.97 2.09 -7.11
CA VAL A 38 3.74 3.23 -6.58
C VAL A 38 2.94 4.50 -6.74
N VAL A 39 2.74 5.21 -5.63
CA VAL A 39 1.96 6.46 -5.56
C VAL A 39 2.77 7.59 -4.95
N ASP A 40 2.46 8.82 -5.33
CA ASP A 40 3.00 9.98 -4.63
C ASP A 40 2.30 10.19 -3.27
N VAL A 41 2.82 11.14 -2.48
CA VAL A 41 2.32 11.40 -1.13
C VAL A 41 0.90 12.00 -1.15
N GLU A 42 0.57 12.80 -2.16
CA GLU A 42 -0.74 13.44 -2.27
C GLU A 42 -1.81 12.38 -2.58
N GLN A 43 -1.52 11.50 -3.53
CA GLN A 43 -2.33 10.33 -3.88
C GLN A 43 -2.50 9.40 -2.69
N LEU A 44 -1.41 9.07 -1.99
CA LEU A 44 -1.48 8.19 -0.82
C LEU A 44 -2.34 8.79 0.30
N ASN A 45 -2.19 10.09 0.57
CA ASN A 45 -3.02 10.79 1.55
C ASN A 45 -4.49 10.84 1.13
N ALA A 46 -4.78 11.00 -0.17
CA ALA A 46 -6.15 10.96 -0.68
C ALA A 46 -6.78 9.56 -0.53
N ILE A 47 -6.05 8.51 -0.90
CA ILE A 47 -6.48 7.11 -0.74
C ILE A 47 -6.69 6.80 0.75
N ALA A 48 -5.76 7.22 1.62
CA ALA A 48 -5.85 7.03 3.06
C ALA A 48 -7.04 7.79 3.68
N ALA A 49 -7.31 9.01 3.22
CA ALA A 49 -8.47 9.79 3.66
C ALA A 49 -9.79 9.11 3.28
N TYR A 50 -9.83 8.41 2.13
CA TYR A 50 -10.93 7.52 1.75
C TYR A 50 -10.83 6.11 2.35
N GLY A 51 -9.98 5.89 3.35
CA GLY A 51 -9.83 4.62 4.04
C GLY A 51 -9.48 3.46 3.10
N GLY A 52 -8.65 3.73 2.08
CA GLY A 52 -8.17 2.74 1.11
C GLY A 52 -9.05 2.53 -0.11
N PHE A 53 -10.29 3.04 -0.15
CA PHE A 53 -11.18 2.78 -1.29
C PHE A 53 -11.02 3.86 -2.37
N PRO A 54 -10.87 3.50 -3.66
CA PRO A 54 -10.73 4.47 -4.75
C PRO A 54 -11.92 5.42 -4.89
N THR A 55 -13.13 4.96 -4.54
CA THR A 55 -14.36 5.73 -4.63
C THR A 55 -15.18 5.58 -3.35
N ARG A 56 -15.62 6.71 -2.79
CA ARG A 56 -16.60 6.78 -1.69
C ARG A 56 -17.66 7.82 -1.99
N TYR A 57 -18.75 7.80 -1.20
CA TYR A 57 -19.75 8.86 -1.25
C TYR A 57 -19.11 10.23 -0.94
N PRO A 58 -19.51 11.30 -1.62
CA PRO A 58 -18.93 12.62 -1.39
C PRO A 58 -19.33 13.12 0.00
N HIS A 59 -18.34 13.36 0.86
CA HIS A 59 -18.56 13.89 2.20
C HIS A 59 -17.37 14.72 2.67
N TRP A 60 -17.66 15.89 3.24
CA TRP A 60 -16.66 16.89 3.67
C TRP A 60 -15.62 16.35 4.67
N ARG A 61 -16.01 15.37 5.50
CA ARG A 61 -15.12 14.68 6.44
C ARG A 61 -13.85 14.13 5.78
N PHE A 62 -13.93 13.62 4.55
CA PHE A 62 -12.77 13.08 3.86
C PHE A 62 -11.78 14.19 3.46
N GLY A 63 -12.28 15.38 3.13
CA GLY A 63 -11.44 16.56 2.90
C GLY A 63 -10.70 17.01 4.16
N MET A 64 -11.38 17.02 5.31
CA MET A 64 -10.72 17.30 6.59
C MET A 64 -9.64 16.27 6.94
N GLU A 65 -9.93 14.99 6.70
CA GLU A 65 -8.98 13.92 6.98
C GLU A 65 -7.74 14.03 6.07
N TYR A 66 -7.95 14.32 4.78
CA TYR A 66 -6.86 14.61 3.86
C TYR A 66 -6.00 15.78 4.35
N GLU A 67 -6.62 16.88 4.78
CA GLU A 67 -5.89 18.05 5.29
C GLU A 67 -5.07 17.71 6.54
N ARG A 68 -5.62 16.87 7.44
CA ARG A 68 -4.90 16.37 8.62
C ARG A 68 -3.69 15.52 8.22
N LEU A 69 -3.87 14.59 7.28
CA LEU A 69 -2.81 13.71 6.78
C LEU A 69 -1.70 14.52 6.09
N ALA A 70 -2.08 15.40 5.15
CA ALA A 70 -1.15 16.23 4.39
C ALA A 70 -0.33 17.17 5.27
N LYS A 71 -0.96 17.85 6.24
CA LYS A 71 -0.24 18.70 7.21
C LYS A 71 0.69 17.89 8.10
N GLY A 72 0.24 16.73 8.59
CA GLY A 72 1.08 15.86 9.39
C GLY A 72 2.32 15.38 8.63
N TYR A 73 2.20 15.10 7.33
CA TYR A 73 3.35 14.81 6.47
C TYR A 73 4.25 16.04 6.29
N ALA A 74 3.67 17.20 5.95
CA ALA A 74 4.43 18.43 5.68
C ALA A 74 5.24 18.91 6.90
N TYR A 75 4.72 18.71 8.11
CA TYR A 75 5.40 19.01 9.36
C TYR A 75 6.28 17.87 9.89
N GLY A 76 6.37 16.74 9.16
CA GLY A 76 7.17 15.58 9.57
C GLY A 76 6.64 14.84 10.80
N LEU A 77 5.37 15.03 11.16
CA LEU A 77 4.72 14.39 12.32
C LEU A 77 4.29 12.95 12.04
N GLN A 78 4.05 12.60 10.77
CA GLN A 78 3.68 11.25 10.35
C GLN A 78 4.13 11.00 8.92
N LYS A 79 4.44 9.74 8.61
CA LYS A 79 4.76 9.27 7.27
C LYS A 79 4.08 7.93 7.03
N ILE A 80 3.31 7.84 5.95
CA ILE A 80 2.71 6.59 5.49
C ILE A 80 3.71 5.97 4.51
N TYR A 81 4.26 4.82 4.88
CA TYR A 81 5.18 4.06 4.02
C TYR A 81 4.41 3.21 3.01
N GLU A 82 3.33 2.59 3.48
CA GLU A 82 2.39 1.81 2.68
C GLU A 82 0.94 1.95 3.13
N LEU A 83 0.03 1.64 2.22
CA LEU A 83 -1.36 1.37 2.52
C LEU A 83 -1.77 0.06 1.86
N VAL A 84 -2.30 -0.87 2.64
CA VAL A 84 -2.71 -2.21 2.17
C VAL A 84 -4.22 -2.33 2.21
N ILE A 85 -4.81 -2.76 1.09
CA ILE A 85 -6.19 -3.24 1.01
C ILE A 85 -6.14 -4.77 1.00
N ASN A 86 -6.61 -5.36 2.08
CA ASN A 86 -6.71 -6.81 2.23
C ASN A 86 -7.96 -7.30 1.50
N ASN A 87 -7.78 -7.67 0.23
CA ASN A 87 -8.80 -8.27 -0.62
C ASN A 87 -8.15 -9.42 -1.41
N ASP A 88 -8.95 -10.16 -2.18
CA ASP A 88 -8.45 -11.09 -3.19
C ASP A 88 -8.71 -10.51 -4.59
N PRO A 89 -7.69 -9.98 -5.31
CA PRO A 89 -6.27 -9.88 -4.93
C PRO A 89 -5.99 -8.74 -3.94
N CYS A 90 -4.85 -8.83 -3.24
CA CYS A 90 -4.41 -7.85 -2.24
C CYS A 90 -3.72 -6.68 -2.95
N TYR A 91 -4.12 -5.45 -2.63
CA TYR A 91 -3.54 -4.25 -3.22
C TYR A 91 -2.70 -3.51 -2.19
N ALA A 92 -1.48 -3.14 -2.55
CA ALA A 92 -0.58 -2.39 -1.69
C ALA A 92 -0.02 -1.17 -2.41
N TYR A 93 -0.27 0.01 -1.84
CA TYR A 93 0.26 1.28 -2.35
C TYR A 93 1.55 1.62 -1.62
N LEU A 94 2.64 1.72 -2.37
CA LEU A 94 3.97 2.08 -1.91
C LEU A 94 4.21 3.57 -2.12
N GLN A 95 4.71 4.26 -1.10
CA GLN A 95 5.05 5.67 -1.22
C GLN A 95 6.33 5.85 -2.05
N MET A 96 6.27 6.66 -3.11
CA MET A 96 7.39 6.87 -4.05
C MET A 96 8.66 7.45 -3.43
N GLY A 97 8.54 8.23 -2.35
CA GLY A 97 9.68 8.88 -1.69
C GLY A 97 10.40 7.99 -0.66
N ASN A 98 10.05 6.71 -0.57
CA ASN A 98 10.74 5.76 0.29
C ASN A 98 12.10 5.37 -0.28
N MET A 99 13.09 5.15 0.59
CA MET A 99 14.37 4.60 0.16
C MET A 99 14.20 3.15 -0.29
N ILE A 100 15.11 2.63 -1.11
CA ILE A 100 15.02 1.24 -1.59
C ILE A 100 14.99 0.21 -0.44
N VAL A 101 15.67 0.50 0.66
CA VAL A 101 15.65 -0.34 1.87
C VAL A 101 14.28 -0.33 2.53
N ASP A 102 13.65 0.84 2.62
CA ASP A 102 12.28 0.99 3.14
C ASP A 102 11.29 0.22 2.24
N GLN A 103 11.41 0.35 0.91
CA GLN A 103 10.55 -0.38 -0.02
C GLN A 103 10.67 -1.89 0.17
N LYS A 104 11.90 -2.41 0.31
CA LYS A 104 12.13 -3.84 0.58
C LYS A 104 11.46 -4.30 1.88
N LEU A 105 11.65 -3.54 2.96
CA LEU A 105 11.07 -3.85 4.27
C LEU A 105 9.54 -3.89 4.19
N VAL A 106 8.97 -2.86 3.59
CA VAL A 106 7.53 -2.69 3.44
C VAL A 106 6.93 -3.79 2.57
N MET A 107 7.56 -4.15 1.46
CA MET A 107 7.06 -5.24 0.61
C MET A 107 7.06 -6.58 1.34
N ALA A 108 8.11 -6.88 2.10
CA ALA A 108 8.14 -8.07 2.97
C ALA A 108 7.02 -8.02 4.02
N HIS A 109 6.80 -6.85 4.63
CA HIS A 109 5.75 -6.61 5.61
C HIS A 109 4.34 -6.82 5.02
N VAL A 110 4.08 -6.35 3.79
CA VAL A 110 2.80 -6.57 3.08
C VAL A 110 2.51 -8.06 2.88
N TYR A 111 3.50 -8.87 2.50
CA TYR A 111 3.29 -10.31 2.37
C TYR A 111 2.88 -10.96 3.70
N GLY A 112 3.49 -10.54 4.81
CA GLY A 112 3.10 -10.99 6.15
C GLY A 112 1.67 -10.56 6.52
N HIS A 113 1.28 -9.32 6.19
CA HIS A 113 -0.11 -8.88 6.35
C HIS A 113 -1.07 -9.73 5.53
N CYS A 114 -0.78 -9.93 4.25
CA CYS A 114 -1.66 -10.67 3.35
C CYS A 114 -1.88 -12.11 3.82
N ASP A 115 -0.84 -12.78 4.29
CA ASP A 115 -0.94 -14.10 4.92
C ASP A 115 -1.82 -14.07 6.18
N PHE A 116 -1.57 -13.11 7.08
CA PHE A 116 -2.36 -12.98 8.30
C PHE A 116 -3.85 -12.78 8.01
N PHE A 117 -4.20 -11.88 7.09
CA PHE A 117 -5.60 -11.61 6.74
C PHE A 117 -6.25 -12.76 5.98
N LYS A 118 -5.50 -13.47 5.13
CA LYS A 118 -6.01 -14.67 4.44
C LYS A 118 -6.38 -15.77 5.43
N ASN A 119 -5.59 -15.94 6.48
CA ASN A 119 -5.75 -17.03 7.44
C ASN A 119 -6.58 -16.64 8.68
N ASN A 120 -7.04 -15.38 8.78
CA ASN A 120 -7.73 -14.89 9.97
C ASN A 120 -9.01 -14.12 9.61
N MET A 121 -10.13 -14.85 9.52
CA MET A 121 -11.44 -14.31 9.11
C MET A 121 -12.04 -13.25 10.06
N TRP A 122 -11.50 -13.09 11.26
CA TRP A 122 -12.01 -12.16 12.27
C TRP A 122 -11.36 -10.77 12.20
N PHE A 123 -10.36 -10.60 11.32
CA PHE A 123 -9.60 -9.36 11.15
C PHE A 123 -9.74 -8.81 9.73
#